data_AF-A0A6M3LHH8-F1
#
_entry.id   AF-A0A6M3LHH8-F1
#
_cell.length_a   1.000
_cell.length_b   1.000
_cell.length_c   1.000
_cell.angle_alpha   90.00
_cell.angle_beta   90.00
_cell.angle_gamma   90.00
#
_symmetry.space_group_name_H-M   'P 1'
#
loop_
_entity.id
_entity.type
_entity.pdbx_description
1 polymer ?
#
loop_
_entity_poly.entity_id
_entity_poly.type
_entity_poly.pdbx_seq_one_letter_code
_entity_poly.pdbx_strand_id
1 'polypeptide(L)'
;MSKRFIDTTIWEKEWYQELTPTEKCAFIYLFTKCDSVGVWTPNFKLAEFLVGAVVAWDEILDKANGNIQVLDNGKWWLRDFCDFQYGELRKECRPHQSYIRLLEKHSLLKGYLKGIQTHKEKEKEIELDKELEEEEDAEKTAVERVVKAINGETNSAYRPMGATAEAILGRLREGYTAEELIQVVVVKAEQWMGDEKMEKYLRPVTLFGKQKFPGYLAEYQRWEKEKA
;
A
#
# COMPACT_ATOMS: atom_id res chain seq x y z
N MET A 1 18.43 -9.56 31.25
CA MET A 1 17.30 -10.51 31.23
C MET A 1 16.07 -9.80 30.70
N SER A 2 15.38 -10.36 29.70
CA SER A 2 14.10 -9.82 29.24
C SER A 2 13.05 -10.02 30.32
N LYS A 3 12.46 -8.93 30.81
CA LYS A 3 11.32 -9.00 31.74
C LYS A 3 10.08 -9.41 30.95
N ARG A 4 9.28 -10.30 31.51
CA ARG A 4 7.97 -10.68 30.99
C ARG A 4 6.93 -10.16 31.97
N PHE A 5 5.97 -9.39 31.48
CA PHE A 5 4.84 -8.94 32.29
C PHE A 5 3.71 -9.95 32.18
N ILE A 6 2.97 -10.19 33.27
CA ILE A 6 1.75 -11.01 33.23
C ILE A 6 0.60 -10.06 33.56
N ASP A 7 -0.50 -10.20 32.83
CA ASP A 7 -1.71 -9.43 33.05
C ASP A 7 -2.22 -9.67 34.47
N THR A 8 -2.35 -8.61 35.25
CA THR A 8 -2.84 -8.69 36.63
C THR A 8 -4.29 -9.17 36.67
N THR A 9 -5.06 -8.93 35.60
CA THR A 9 -6.45 -9.35 35.45
C THR A 9 -6.60 -10.76 34.85
N ILE A 10 -5.50 -11.49 34.60
CA ILE A 10 -5.58 -12.84 34.00
C ILE A 10 -6.48 -13.79 34.79
N TRP A 11 -6.52 -13.64 36.11
CA TRP A 11 -7.34 -14.44 37.02
C TRP A 11 -8.85 -14.12 36.91
N GLU A 12 -9.20 -12.98 36.34
CA GLU A 12 -10.58 -12.53 36.13
C GLU A 12 -11.15 -13.00 34.79
N LYS A 13 -10.29 -13.48 33.87
CA LYS A 13 -10.72 -13.96 32.55
C LYS A 13 -11.43 -15.31 32.68
N GLU A 14 -12.66 -15.40 32.17
CA GLU A 14 -13.52 -16.60 32.24
C GLU A 14 -12.79 -17.86 31.76
N TRP A 15 -12.17 -17.80 30.58
CA TRP A 15 -11.41 -18.92 30.00
C TRP A 15 -10.24 -19.39 30.89
N TYR A 16 -9.60 -18.46 31.62
CA TYR A 16 -8.49 -18.79 32.50
C TYR A 16 -8.99 -19.35 33.84
N GLN A 17 -10.18 -18.95 34.29
CA GLN A 17 -10.79 -19.50 35.51
C GLN A 17 -11.10 -20.99 35.36
N GLU A 18 -11.55 -21.41 34.17
CA GLU A 18 -11.86 -22.80 33.83
C GLU A 18 -10.65 -23.74 33.84
N LEU A 19 -9.43 -23.21 33.75
CA LEU A 19 -8.21 -24.00 33.83
C LEU A 19 -7.99 -24.56 35.24
N THR A 20 -7.58 -25.82 35.31
CA THR A 20 -7.08 -26.45 36.54
C THR A 20 -5.77 -25.79 37.00
N PRO A 21 -5.36 -25.96 38.28
CA PRO A 21 -4.09 -25.42 38.76
C PRO A 21 -2.88 -25.87 37.92
N THR A 22 -2.89 -27.13 37.46
CA THR A 22 -1.85 -27.69 36.58
C THR A 22 -1.81 -26.98 35.23
N GLU A 23 -2.98 -26.77 34.60
CA GLU A 23 -3.10 -26.07 33.32
C GLU A 23 -2.73 -24.59 33.44
N LYS A 24 -3.09 -23.93 34.54
CA LYS A 24 -2.67 -22.55 34.84
C LYS A 24 -1.15 -22.45 34.93
N CYS A 25 -0.51 -23.35 35.67
CA CYS A 25 0.96 -23.43 35.73
C CYS A 25 1.58 -23.69 34.35
N ALA A 26 1.00 -24.60 33.56
CA ALA A 26 1.45 -24.88 32.20
C ALA A 26 1.30 -23.66 31.29
N PHE A 27 0.20 -22.90 31.39
CA PHE A 27 0.01 -21.67 30.62
C PHE A 27 1.07 -20.63 30.97
N ILE A 28 1.36 -20.42 32.26
CA ILE A 28 2.42 -19.49 32.70
C ILE A 28 3.80 -19.98 32.23
N TYR A 29 4.04 -21.28 32.21
CA TYR A 29 5.24 -21.86 31.60
C TYR A 29 5.34 -21.51 30.10
N LEU A 30 4.27 -21.71 29.32
CA LEU A 30 4.24 -21.35 27.90
C LEU A 30 4.55 -19.87 27.69
N PHE A 31 3.88 -19.01 28.47
CA PHE A 31 4.03 -17.56 28.42
C PHE A 31 5.48 -17.12 28.72
N THR A 32 6.15 -17.77 29.66
CA THR A 32 7.53 -17.43 30.04
C THR A 32 8.60 -18.06 29.15
N LYS A 33 8.28 -19.14 28.42
CA LYS A 33 9.22 -19.87 27.54
C LYS A 33 9.03 -19.63 26.05
N CYS A 34 7.99 -18.91 25.63
CA CYS A 34 7.87 -18.45 24.26
C CYS A 34 8.93 -17.40 23.89
N ASP A 35 9.12 -17.18 22.59
CA ASP A 35 10.03 -16.17 22.05
C ASP A 35 9.48 -14.73 22.18
N SER A 36 10.17 -13.75 21.61
CA SER A 36 9.75 -12.34 21.73
C SER A 36 8.42 -12.01 21.05
N VAL A 37 7.82 -12.92 20.27
CA VAL A 37 6.55 -12.69 19.58
C VAL A 37 5.46 -13.69 19.99
N GLY A 38 5.70 -14.45 21.07
CA GLY A 38 4.73 -15.39 21.61
C GLY A 38 4.75 -16.76 20.94
N VAL A 39 5.78 -17.09 20.16
CA VAL A 39 5.91 -18.42 19.54
C VAL A 39 6.69 -19.34 20.45
N TRP A 40 6.09 -20.47 20.80
CA TRP A 40 6.68 -21.55 21.55
C TRP A 40 6.93 -22.76 20.65
N THR A 41 8.10 -23.37 20.79
CA THR A 41 8.43 -24.65 20.12
C THR A 41 8.13 -25.78 21.09
N PRO A 42 7.15 -26.67 20.80
CA PRO A 42 6.71 -27.64 21.76
C PRO A 42 7.80 -28.59 22.23
N ASN A 43 7.91 -28.69 23.55
CA ASN A 43 8.69 -29.71 24.23
C ASN A 43 7.91 -30.13 25.48
N PHE A 44 6.90 -30.96 25.27
CA PHE A 44 5.96 -31.38 26.31
C PHE A 44 6.64 -32.10 27.46
N LYS A 45 7.63 -32.96 27.18
CA LYS A 45 8.41 -33.67 28.20
C LYS A 45 9.12 -32.72 29.16
N LEU A 46 9.78 -31.69 28.63
CA LEU A 46 10.45 -30.69 29.46
C LEU A 46 9.44 -29.84 30.23
N ALA A 47 8.33 -29.49 29.59
CA ALA A 47 7.28 -28.69 30.20
C ALA A 47 6.65 -29.43 31.40
N GLU A 48 6.25 -30.69 31.24
CA GLU A 48 5.70 -31.54 32.31
C GLU A 48 6.70 -31.76 33.44
N PHE A 49 7.98 -31.97 33.10
CA PHE A 49 9.04 -32.09 34.09
C PHE A 49 9.18 -30.83 34.95
N LEU A 50 9.13 -29.64 34.34
CA LEU A 50 9.26 -28.36 35.05
C LEU A 50 7.99 -27.92 35.78
N VAL A 51 6.82 -28.23 35.21
CA VAL A 51 5.51 -28.04 35.87
C VAL A 51 5.36 -29.01 37.04
N GLY A 52 6.01 -30.17 36.97
CA GLY A 52 5.97 -31.20 38.02
C GLY A 52 4.72 -32.07 37.97
N ALA A 53 3.97 -32.06 36.86
CA ALA A 53 2.75 -32.82 36.66
C ALA A 53 2.53 -33.13 35.18
N VAL A 54 1.75 -34.17 34.90
CA VAL A 54 1.24 -34.46 33.56
C VAL A 54 0.19 -33.40 33.21
N VAL A 55 0.30 -32.84 32.00
CA VAL A 55 -0.55 -31.73 31.55
C VAL A 55 -1.40 -32.20 30.38
N ALA A 56 -2.71 -31.97 30.45
CA ALA A 56 -3.63 -32.19 29.33
C ALA A 56 -3.52 -31.02 28.32
N TRP A 57 -2.50 -31.06 27.47
CA TRP A 57 -2.21 -29.97 26.52
C TRP A 57 -3.34 -29.68 25.53
N ASP A 58 -4.08 -30.71 25.12
CA ASP A 58 -5.22 -30.56 24.21
C ASP A 58 -6.37 -29.80 24.87
N GLU A 59 -6.66 -30.08 26.16
CA GLU A 59 -7.68 -29.34 26.92
C GLU A 59 -7.32 -27.86 27.07
N ILE A 60 -6.02 -27.53 27.20
CA ILE A 60 -5.57 -26.13 27.23
C ILE A 60 -5.89 -25.44 25.91
N LEU A 61 -5.69 -26.09 24.76
CA LEU A 61 -6.00 -25.50 23.46
C LEU A 61 -7.50 -25.22 23.31
N ASP A 62 -8.34 -26.16 23.74
CA ASP A 62 -9.79 -26.02 23.70
C ASP A 62 -10.29 -24.90 24.63
N LYS A 63 -9.79 -24.87 25.87
CA LYS A 63 -10.17 -23.88 26.89
C LYS A 63 -9.55 -22.49 26.64
N ALA A 64 -8.44 -22.40 25.90
CA ALA A 64 -7.76 -21.13 25.64
C ALA A 64 -8.57 -20.16 24.77
N ASN A 65 -9.76 -20.53 24.28
CA ASN A 65 -10.70 -19.66 23.56
C ASN A 65 -10.03 -18.87 22.40
N GLY A 66 -9.15 -19.54 21.66
CA GLY A 66 -8.42 -18.94 20.53
C GLY A 66 -7.22 -18.06 20.92
N ASN A 67 -6.85 -17.96 22.20
CA ASN A 67 -5.64 -17.23 22.63
C ASN A 67 -4.34 -17.96 22.25
N ILE A 68 -4.42 -19.28 22.06
CA ILE A 68 -3.30 -20.12 21.60
C ILE A 68 -3.68 -20.72 20.25
N GLN A 69 -2.81 -20.55 19.26
CA GLN A 69 -2.98 -21.12 17.92
C GLN A 69 -1.82 -22.06 17.59
N VAL A 70 -2.13 -23.26 17.11
CA VAL A 70 -1.11 -24.17 16.56
C VAL A 70 -0.85 -23.80 15.10
N LEU A 71 0.42 -23.63 14.74
CA LEU A 71 0.88 -23.29 13.40
C LEU A 71 1.16 -24.57 12.58
N ASP A 72 1.17 -24.46 11.26
CA ASP A 72 1.41 -25.58 10.33
C ASP A 72 2.74 -26.33 10.59
N ASN A 73 3.72 -25.62 11.15
CA ASN A 73 5.02 -26.19 11.53
C ASN A 73 5.04 -26.86 12.92
N GLY A 74 3.87 -27.03 13.55
CA GLY A 74 3.69 -27.62 14.87
C GLY A 74 4.03 -26.69 16.03
N LYS A 75 4.45 -25.44 15.80
CA LYS A 75 4.70 -24.47 16.87
C LYS A 75 3.41 -23.88 17.39
N TRP A 76 3.41 -23.44 18.65
CA TRP A 76 2.27 -22.80 19.26
C TRP A 76 2.50 -21.31 19.32
N TRP A 77 1.46 -20.53 19.06
CA TRP A 77 1.52 -19.08 19.04
C TRP A 77 0.50 -18.48 19.99
N LEU A 78 0.98 -17.72 20.97
CA LEU A 78 0.18 -16.94 21.90
C LEU A 78 -0.16 -15.62 21.24
N ARG A 79 -1.39 -15.46 20.74
CA ARG A 79 -1.79 -14.35 19.87
C ARG A 79 -1.68 -12.99 20.55
N ASP A 80 -2.19 -12.89 21.77
CA ASP A 80 -2.21 -11.65 22.55
C ASP A 80 -0.86 -11.30 23.20
N PHE A 81 0.12 -12.20 23.11
CA PHE A 81 1.37 -12.06 23.83
C PHE A 81 2.14 -10.80 23.44
N CYS A 82 2.35 -10.62 22.15
CA CYS A 82 3.23 -9.57 21.64
C CYS A 82 2.54 -8.19 21.77
N ASP A 83 1.22 -8.13 21.59
CA ASP A 83 0.39 -6.93 21.86
C ASP A 83 0.47 -6.53 23.33
N PHE A 84 0.35 -7.51 24.24
CA PHE A 84 0.39 -7.23 25.68
C PHE A 84 1.80 -6.81 26.16
N GLN A 85 2.86 -7.43 25.64
CA GLN A 85 4.24 -7.09 26.06
C GLN A 85 4.75 -5.77 25.50
N TYR A 86 4.40 -5.44 24.26
CA TYR A 86 5.04 -4.37 23.51
C TYR A 86 4.07 -3.36 22.89
N GLY A 87 2.77 -3.65 22.87
CA GLY A 87 1.76 -2.83 22.20
C GLY A 87 1.91 -2.83 20.68
N GLU A 88 1.52 -1.72 20.06
CA GLU A 88 1.62 -1.56 18.61
C GLU A 88 3.09 -1.47 18.14
N LEU A 89 3.49 -2.40 17.27
CA LEU A 89 4.84 -2.44 16.73
C LEU A 89 5.05 -1.46 15.58
N ARG A 90 5.76 -0.37 15.86
CA ARG A 90 6.19 0.63 14.87
C ARG A 90 7.53 0.29 14.20
N LYS A 91 7.64 0.42 12.88
CA LYS A 91 8.87 0.12 12.11
C LYS A 91 10.01 1.09 12.41
N GLU A 92 9.65 2.31 12.80
CA GLU A 92 10.56 3.41 13.12
C GLU A 92 11.30 3.15 14.45
N CYS A 93 10.71 2.33 15.33
CA CYS A 93 11.26 2.00 16.63
C CYS A 93 12.33 0.89 16.51
N ARG A 94 13.60 1.23 16.77
CA ARG A 94 14.75 0.29 16.67
C ARG A 94 14.53 -1.03 17.43
N PRO A 95 14.05 -1.04 18.69
CA PRO A 95 13.73 -2.29 19.39
C PRO A 95 12.70 -3.18 18.66
N HIS A 96 11.67 -2.59 18.05
CA HIS A 96 10.58 -3.32 17.40
C HIS A 96 11.02 -4.04 16.13
N GLN A 97 12.07 -3.56 15.46
CA GLN A 97 12.61 -4.21 14.26
C GLN A 97 12.98 -5.68 14.54
N SER A 98 13.44 -6.00 15.75
CA SER A 98 13.76 -7.37 16.13
C SER A 98 12.52 -8.26 16.23
N TYR A 99 11.40 -7.73 16.72
CA TYR A 99 10.12 -8.44 16.84
C TYR A 99 9.44 -8.60 15.47
N ILE A 100 9.47 -7.55 14.65
CA ILE A 100 8.93 -7.57 13.27
C ILE A 100 9.64 -8.64 12.43
N ARG A 101 10.98 -8.70 12.47
CA ARG A 101 11.75 -9.76 11.79
C ARG A 101 11.37 -11.17 12.27
N LEU A 102 11.04 -11.32 13.56
CA LEU A 102 10.64 -12.60 14.12
C LEU A 102 9.22 -12.99 13.70
N LEU A 103 8.28 -12.04 13.66
CA LEU A 103 6.94 -12.24 13.09
C LEU A 103 7.01 -12.63 11.60
N GLU A 104 7.88 -11.99 10.81
CA GLU A 104 8.12 -12.34 9.41
C GLU A 104 8.67 -13.77 9.26
N LYS A 105 9.66 -14.12 10.08
CA LYS A 105 10.26 -15.47 10.10
C LYS A 105 9.23 -16.56 10.39
N HIS A 106 8.25 -16.27 11.24
CA HIS A 106 7.17 -17.19 11.57
C HIS A 106 5.95 -17.08 10.64
N SER A 107 5.99 -16.17 9.65
CA SER A 107 4.87 -15.87 8.75
C SER A 107 3.60 -15.38 9.47
N LEU A 108 3.78 -14.74 10.64
CA LEU A 108 2.72 -14.28 11.53
C LEU A 108 2.37 -12.79 11.38
N LEU A 109 3.06 -12.06 10.50
CA LEU A 109 2.85 -10.63 10.30
C LEU A 109 1.40 -10.28 9.95
N LYS A 110 0.69 -11.16 9.22
CA LYS A 110 -0.74 -10.99 8.88
C LYS A 110 -1.68 -11.26 10.07
N GLY A 111 -1.27 -12.08 11.04
CA GLY A 111 -2.09 -12.42 12.22
C GLY A 111 -1.97 -11.41 13.36
N TYR A 112 -0.89 -10.63 13.39
CA TYR A 112 -0.56 -9.65 14.45
C TYR A 112 -1.21 -8.26 14.23
N LEU A 113 -2.25 -8.16 13.41
CA LEU A 113 -2.84 -6.87 12.99
C LEU A 113 -3.76 -6.22 14.06
N LYS A 114 -3.23 -6.00 15.27
CA LYS A 114 -3.69 -4.94 16.18
C LYS A 114 -2.53 -3.95 16.38
N GLY A 115 -2.26 -3.16 15.33
CA GLY A 115 -1.33 -2.03 15.44
C GLY A 115 -0.32 -1.84 14.31
N ILE A 116 -0.29 -2.69 13.29
CA ILE A 116 0.52 -2.48 12.09
C ILE A 116 -0.38 -2.17 10.88
N GLN A 117 -1.08 -1.04 10.93
CA GLN A 117 -2.07 -0.55 9.95
C GLN A 117 -3.49 -1.07 10.18
N THR A 118 -4.32 -0.17 10.69
CA THR A 118 -5.78 -0.25 10.65
C THR A 118 -6.25 -0.54 9.22
N HIS A 119 -7.12 -1.54 9.05
CA HIS A 119 -7.74 -1.90 7.75
C HIS A 119 -8.33 -0.70 6.97
N LYS A 120 -8.73 0.37 7.66
CA LYS A 120 -9.22 1.61 7.03
C LYS A 120 -8.15 2.41 6.26
N GLU A 121 -6.88 2.33 6.65
CA GLU A 121 -5.81 3.05 5.95
C GLU A 121 -5.32 2.27 4.74
N LYS A 122 -5.28 0.93 4.80
CA LYS A 122 -5.01 0.11 3.62
C LYS A 122 -6.13 0.15 2.59
N GLU A 123 -7.39 0.17 3.02
CA GLU A 123 -8.50 0.36 2.08
C GLU A 123 -8.39 1.71 1.39
N LYS A 124 -8.08 2.78 2.13
CA LYS A 124 -7.82 4.11 1.55
C LYS A 124 -6.55 4.19 0.70
N GLU A 125 -5.46 3.52 1.08
CA GLU A 125 -4.23 3.46 0.29
C GLU A 125 -4.46 2.65 -0.99
N ILE A 126 -5.18 1.53 -0.92
CA ILE A 126 -5.54 0.73 -2.11
C ILE A 126 -6.54 1.48 -3.00
N GLU A 127 -7.48 2.22 -2.41
CA GLU A 127 -8.44 3.05 -3.14
C GLU A 127 -7.73 4.25 -3.79
N LEU A 128 -6.82 4.91 -3.07
CA LEU A 128 -5.99 5.99 -3.61
C LEU A 128 -5.01 5.48 -4.69
N ASP A 129 -4.37 4.33 -4.48
CA ASP A 129 -3.48 3.72 -5.46
C ASP A 129 -4.25 3.34 -6.74
N LYS A 130 -5.49 2.83 -6.60
CA LYS A 130 -6.38 2.57 -7.74
C LYS A 130 -6.80 3.85 -8.45
N GLU A 131 -7.19 4.89 -7.70
CA GLU A 131 -7.54 6.19 -8.27
C GLU A 131 -6.34 6.80 -9.03
N LEU A 132 -5.13 6.69 -8.48
CA LEU A 132 -3.89 7.14 -9.13
C LEU A 132 -3.56 6.32 -10.38
N GLU A 133 -3.73 4.99 -10.34
CA GLU A 133 -3.56 4.13 -11.52
C GLU A 133 -4.58 4.47 -12.62
N GLU A 134 -5.85 4.70 -12.25
CA GLU A 134 -6.91 5.12 -13.17
C GLU A 134 -6.64 6.51 -13.77
N GLU A 135 -6.16 7.47 -12.98
CA GLU A 135 -5.73 8.79 -13.45
C GLU A 135 -4.53 8.68 -14.40
N GLU A 136 -3.52 7.84 -14.08
CA GLU A 136 -2.34 7.64 -14.93
C GLU A 136 -2.71 6.99 -16.27
N ASP A 137 -3.60 6.00 -16.27
CA ASP A 137 -4.12 5.37 -17.49
C ASP A 137 -4.97 6.34 -18.34
N ALA A 138 -5.77 7.20 -17.70
CA ALA A 138 -6.52 8.25 -18.38
C ALA A 138 -5.60 9.31 -18.99
N GLU A 139 -4.59 9.77 -18.25
CA GLU A 139 -3.54 10.69 -18.73
C GLU A 139 -2.80 10.11 -19.93
N LYS A 140 -2.39 8.84 -19.86
CA LYS A 140 -1.71 8.14 -20.95
C LYS A 140 -2.58 8.05 -22.20
N THR A 141 -3.85 7.68 -22.05
CA THR A 141 -4.82 7.62 -23.15
C THR A 141 -5.00 8.99 -23.82
N ALA A 142 -5.09 10.05 -23.03
CA ALA A 142 -5.19 11.43 -23.53
C ALA A 142 -3.92 11.85 -24.30
N VAL A 143 -2.74 11.54 -23.78
CA VAL A 143 -1.46 11.82 -24.44
C VAL A 143 -1.36 11.11 -25.79
N GLU A 144 -1.69 9.83 -25.85
CA GLU A 144 -1.66 9.05 -27.09
C GLU A 144 -2.59 9.65 -28.16
N ARG A 145 -3.78 10.09 -27.76
CA ARG A 145 -4.75 10.72 -28.65
C ARG A 145 -4.24 12.07 -29.19
N VAL A 146 -3.67 12.92 -28.35
CA VAL A 146 -3.10 14.21 -28.77
C VAL A 146 -1.91 13.99 -29.71
N VAL A 147 -1.01 13.05 -29.40
CA VAL A 147 0.13 12.72 -30.27
C VAL A 147 -0.33 12.19 -31.63
N LYS A 148 -1.35 11.33 -31.64
CA LYS A 148 -1.94 10.84 -32.90
C LYS A 148 -2.47 11.99 -33.75
N ALA A 149 -3.12 12.99 -33.14
CA ALA A 149 -3.58 14.17 -33.85
C ALA A 149 -2.41 14.98 -34.43
N ILE A 150 -1.36 15.26 -33.65
CA ILE A 150 -0.18 15.99 -34.16
C ILE A 150 0.43 15.28 -35.35
N ASN A 151 0.64 13.97 -35.24
CA ASN A 151 1.25 13.19 -36.32
C ASN A 151 0.38 13.18 -37.58
N GLY A 152 -0.94 13.07 -37.42
CA GLY A 152 -1.90 13.10 -38.53
C GLY A 152 -1.95 14.45 -39.22
N GLU A 153 -2.02 15.54 -38.45
CA GLU A 153 -2.12 16.90 -39.00
C GLU A 153 -0.79 17.34 -39.62
N THR A 154 0.35 17.07 -38.98
CA THR A 154 1.65 17.64 -39.38
C THR A 154 2.53 16.68 -40.17
N ASN A 155 2.00 15.52 -40.58
CA ASN A 155 2.74 14.42 -41.20
C ASN A 155 4.05 14.07 -40.44
N SER A 156 3.97 14.10 -39.11
CA SER A 156 5.10 13.87 -38.20
C SER A 156 5.04 12.48 -37.56
N ALA A 157 6.11 12.10 -36.85
CA ALA A 157 6.24 10.79 -36.21
C ALA A 157 6.66 10.90 -34.72
N TYR A 158 6.04 11.81 -33.98
CA TYR A 158 6.26 11.96 -32.54
C TYR A 158 5.74 10.74 -31.77
N ARG A 159 6.38 10.45 -30.63
CA ARG A 159 6.00 9.36 -29.74
C ARG A 159 5.38 9.91 -28.45
N PRO A 160 4.41 9.21 -27.84
CA PRO A 160 3.78 9.61 -26.57
C PRO A 160 4.69 9.33 -25.36
N MET A 161 5.93 9.83 -25.40
CA MET A 161 6.94 9.60 -24.35
C MET A 161 7.91 10.77 -24.23
N GLY A 162 8.63 10.85 -23.11
CA GLY A 162 9.63 11.87 -22.82
C GLY A 162 9.07 13.29 -22.95
N ALA A 163 9.83 14.18 -23.56
CA ALA A 163 9.47 15.60 -23.72
C ALA A 163 8.13 15.85 -24.43
N THR A 164 7.67 14.92 -25.27
CA THR A 164 6.35 15.04 -25.93
C THR A 164 5.22 14.82 -24.93
N ALA A 165 5.30 13.74 -24.16
CA ALA A 165 4.33 13.43 -23.11
C ALA A 165 4.36 14.52 -22.02
N GLU A 166 5.53 14.95 -21.56
CA GLU A 166 5.68 16.00 -20.55
C GLU A 166 5.01 17.32 -20.95
N ALA A 167 5.15 17.72 -22.22
CA ALA A 167 4.52 18.95 -22.72
C ALA A 167 2.99 18.85 -22.70
N ILE A 168 2.44 17.70 -23.09
CA ILE A 168 0.99 17.43 -23.13
C ILE A 168 0.41 17.30 -21.72
N LEU A 169 0.99 16.44 -20.88
CA LEU A 169 0.61 16.26 -19.48
C LEU A 169 0.65 17.58 -18.71
N GLY A 170 1.65 18.42 -18.99
CA GLY A 170 1.75 19.74 -18.40
C GLY A 170 0.59 20.69 -18.74
N ARG A 171 -0.21 20.43 -19.78
CA ARG A 171 -1.47 21.17 -20.04
C ARG A 171 -2.66 20.46 -19.43
N LEU A 172 -2.71 19.13 -19.50
CA LEU A 172 -3.79 18.33 -18.92
C LEU A 172 -3.89 18.58 -17.40
N ARG A 173 -2.76 18.59 -16.69
CA ARG A 173 -2.66 18.90 -15.26
C ARG A 173 -2.95 20.35 -14.90
N GLU A 174 -2.97 21.26 -15.87
CA GLU A 174 -3.44 22.64 -15.68
C GLU A 174 -4.96 22.77 -15.87
N GLY A 175 -5.66 21.67 -16.20
CA GLY A 175 -7.11 21.61 -16.34
C GLY A 175 -7.62 21.71 -17.78
N TYR A 176 -6.72 21.72 -18.78
CA TYR A 176 -7.12 21.67 -20.18
C TYR A 176 -7.48 20.26 -20.62
N THR A 177 -8.44 20.13 -21.53
CA THR A 177 -8.89 18.85 -22.09
C THR A 177 -8.04 18.43 -23.28
N ALA A 178 -8.00 17.12 -23.56
CA ALA A 178 -7.30 16.60 -24.74
C ALA A 178 -7.87 17.21 -26.05
N GLU A 179 -9.17 17.48 -26.09
CA GLU A 179 -9.87 18.17 -27.17
C GLU A 179 -9.29 19.57 -27.40
N GLU A 180 -9.15 20.40 -26.37
CA GLU A 180 -8.57 21.74 -26.48
C GLU A 180 -7.12 21.70 -26.96
N LEU A 181 -6.35 20.70 -26.53
CA LEU A 181 -5.00 20.49 -27.04
C LEU A 181 -5.02 20.17 -28.54
N ILE A 182 -5.92 19.30 -28.99
CA ILE A 182 -6.08 18.93 -30.40
C ILE A 182 -6.54 20.15 -31.23
N GLN A 183 -7.41 21.00 -30.69
CA GLN A 183 -7.84 22.23 -31.34
C GLN A 183 -6.66 23.18 -31.62
N VAL A 184 -5.75 23.31 -30.66
CA VAL A 184 -4.49 24.07 -30.85
C VAL A 184 -3.63 23.46 -31.94
N VAL A 185 -3.55 22.12 -32.02
CA VAL A 185 -2.81 21.43 -33.08
C VAL A 185 -3.40 21.77 -34.44
N VAL A 186 -4.72 21.65 -34.60
CA VAL A 186 -5.42 21.93 -35.88
C VAL A 186 -5.17 23.38 -36.33
N VAL A 187 -5.43 24.37 -35.47
CA VAL A 187 -5.28 25.78 -35.87
C VAL A 187 -3.82 26.13 -36.19
N LYS A 188 -2.85 25.56 -35.45
CA LYS A 188 -1.43 25.84 -35.70
C LYS A 188 -0.89 25.09 -36.91
N ALA A 189 -1.35 23.87 -37.16
CA ALA A 189 -1.03 23.16 -38.38
C ALA A 189 -1.53 23.95 -39.60
N GLU A 190 -2.77 24.43 -39.60
CA GLU A 190 -3.32 25.23 -40.71
C GLU A 190 -2.57 26.56 -40.93
N GLN A 191 -2.09 27.20 -39.85
CA GLN A 191 -1.36 28.46 -39.94
C GLN A 191 0.11 28.31 -40.33
N TRP A 192 0.80 27.27 -39.86
CA TRP A 192 2.27 27.19 -39.90
C TRP A 192 2.78 26.11 -40.85
N MET A 193 1.96 25.15 -41.25
CA MET A 193 2.40 24.11 -42.20
C MET A 193 2.62 24.74 -43.58
N GLY A 194 3.76 24.48 -44.20
CA GLY A 194 4.15 25.10 -45.47
C GLY A 194 4.73 26.52 -45.33
N ASP A 195 4.76 27.10 -44.13
CA ASP A 195 5.49 28.35 -43.87
C ASP A 195 6.97 28.03 -43.56
N GLU A 196 7.88 28.50 -44.42
CA GLU A 196 9.33 28.22 -44.33
C GLU A 196 9.96 28.56 -42.96
N LYS A 197 9.38 29.49 -42.20
CA LYS A 197 9.92 29.92 -40.90
C LYS A 197 9.20 29.25 -39.75
N MET A 198 7.91 29.01 -39.88
CA MET A 198 7.04 28.62 -38.78
C MET A 198 6.84 27.11 -38.67
N GLU A 199 6.94 26.35 -39.77
CA GLU A 199 6.67 24.91 -39.78
C GLU A 199 7.51 24.12 -38.77
N LYS A 200 8.79 24.48 -38.59
CA LYS A 200 9.71 23.85 -37.63
C LYS A 200 9.26 23.97 -36.15
N TYR A 201 8.29 24.83 -35.86
CA TYR A 201 7.72 25.02 -34.52
C TYR A 201 6.45 24.18 -34.29
N LEU A 202 6.00 23.39 -35.29
CA LEU A 202 4.96 22.37 -35.15
C LEU A 202 5.49 21.13 -34.41
N ARG A 203 5.86 21.33 -33.15
CA ARG A 203 6.36 20.29 -32.26
C ARG A 203 5.71 20.42 -30.88
N PRO A 204 5.52 19.30 -30.15
CA PRO A 204 4.80 19.27 -28.88
C PRO A 204 5.24 20.34 -27.87
N VAL A 205 6.55 20.48 -27.65
CA VAL A 205 7.11 21.44 -26.68
C VAL A 205 6.77 22.89 -27.01
N THR A 206 6.64 23.22 -28.30
CA THR A 206 6.33 24.58 -28.73
C THR A 206 4.82 24.84 -28.75
N LEU A 207 4.02 23.88 -29.22
CA LEU A 207 2.56 23.97 -29.23
C LEU A 207 1.98 24.06 -27.81
N PHE A 208 2.53 23.29 -26.87
CA PHE A 208 2.04 23.18 -25.50
C PHE A 208 2.88 23.98 -24.49
N GLY A 209 3.63 24.98 -24.96
CA GLY A 209 4.41 25.84 -24.09
C GLY A 209 3.52 26.68 -23.17
N LYS A 210 3.83 26.66 -21.86
CA LYS A 210 2.96 27.22 -20.80
C LYS A 210 2.45 28.64 -21.05
N GLN A 211 3.31 29.51 -21.55
CA GLN A 211 2.98 30.93 -21.76
C GLN A 211 2.16 31.19 -23.02
N LYS A 212 2.23 30.31 -24.03
CA LYS A 212 1.66 30.55 -25.36
C LYS A 212 0.38 29.75 -25.61
N PHE A 213 0.27 28.57 -25.00
CA PHE A 213 -0.86 27.68 -25.18
C PHE A 213 -2.24 28.34 -24.98
N PRO A 214 -2.50 29.13 -23.90
CA PRO A 214 -3.82 29.75 -23.72
C PRO A 214 -4.17 30.74 -24.84
N GLY A 215 -3.16 31.42 -25.40
CA GLY A 215 -3.34 32.31 -26.55
C GLY A 215 -3.71 31.53 -27.80
N TYR A 216 -3.03 30.42 -28.07
CA TYR A 216 -3.34 29.56 -29.22
C TYR A 216 -4.73 28.95 -29.14
N LEU A 217 -5.17 28.55 -27.95
CA LEU A 217 -6.52 28.04 -27.74
C LEU A 217 -7.58 29.13 -27.98
N ALA A 218 -7.35 30.34 -27.45
CA ALA A 218 -8.23 31.48 -27.68
C ALA A 218 -8.31 31.87 -29.17
N GLU A 219 -7.22 31.70 -29.93
CA GLU A 219 -7.24 31.88 -31.39
C GLU A 219 -8.15 30.87 -32.08
N TYR A 220 -8.06 29.58 -31.74
CA TYR A 220 -8.98 28.56 -32.26
C TYR A 220 -10.45 28.92 -31.97
N GLN A 221 -10.75 29.31 -30.72
CA GLN A 221 -12.12 29.66 -30.31
C GLN A 221 -12.69 30.87 -31.07
N ARG A 222 -11.83 31.79 -31.53
CA ARG A 222 -12.25 32.91 -32.41
C ARG A 222 -12.47 32.42 -33.84
N TRP A 223 -11.53 31.64 -34.36
CA TRP A 223 -11.61 31.07 -35.70
C TRP A 223 -12.84 30.18 -35.90
N GLU A 224 -13.21 29.37 -34.91
CA GLU A 224 -14.42 28.54 -34.94
C GLU A 224 -15.69 29.40 -35.02
N LYS A 225 -15.77 30.49 -34.24
CA LYS A 225 -16.90 31.42 -34.26
C LYS A 225 -17.04 32.19 -35.57
N GLU A 226 -15.96 32.41 -36.29
CA GLU A 226 -15.97 33.09 -37.59
C GLU A 226 -16.37 32.14 -38.74
N LYS A 227 -16.26 30.83 -38.53
CA LYS A 227 -16.64 29.78 -39.49
C LYS A 227 -18.04 29.19 -39.26
N ALA A 228 -18.65 29.44 -38.10
CA ALA A 228 -20.02 29.02 -37.74
C ALA A 228 -21.07 30.03 -38.19
#